data_AF-A0A832EEV0-F1
#
_entry.id   AF-A0A832EEV0-F1
#
_cell.length_a   1.000
_cell.length_b   1.000
_cell.length_c   1.000
_cell.angle_alpha   90.00
_cell.angle_beta   90.00
_cell.angle_gamma   90.00
#
_symmetry.space_group_name_H-M   'P 1'
#
loop_
_entity.id
_entity.type
_entity.pdbx_description
1 polymer ?
#
loop_
_entity_poly.entity_id
_entity_poly.type
_entity_poly.pdbx_seq_one_letter_code
_entity_poly.pdbx_strand_id
1 'polypeptide(L)'
;MEALRNRWGFRYLIDVTAVDFHPRNPRFQVVYHLWCHTRSALLRVKTWVEGDPPSVPSMTALWATANWHERECFDLFGILFDGHPDLRRILLPESWEGHPLRKDYPTEGPDWDVD
;
A
#
# COMPACT_ATOMS: atom_id res chain seq x y z
N MET A 1 8.65 -2.47 12.62
CA MET A 1 9.32 -2.59 11.31
C MET A 1 10.85 -2.46 11.41
N GLU A 2 11.39 -1.43 12.06
CA GLU A 2 12.85 -1.26 12.26
C GLU A 2 13.59 -2.48 12.80
N ALA A 3 13.05 -3.12 13.85
CA ALA A 3 13.64 -4.32 14.42
C ALA A 3 13.76 -5.45 13.38
N LEU A 4 12.77 -5.62 12.50
CA LEU A 4 12.80 -6.64 11.45
C LEU A 4 13.98 -6.41 10.50
N ARG A 5 14.21 -5.16 10.10
CA ARG A 5 15.32 -4.77 9.25
C ARG A 5 16.67 -4.90 9.94
N ASN A 6 16.80 -4.27 11.11
CA ASN A 6 18.10 -4.03 11.74
C ASN A 6 18.56 -5.22 12.60
N ARG A 7 17.65 -5.84 13.35
CA ARG A 7 17.95 -6.99 14.24
C ARG A 7 17.69 -8.33 13.57
N TRP A 8 16.62 -8.45 12.80
CA TRP A 8 16.22 -9.73 12.18
C TRP A 8 16.70 -9.90 10.73
N GLY A 9 17.34 -8.89 10.13
CA GLY A 9 18.02 -9.02 8.84
C GLY A 9 17.08 -9.10 7.63
N PHE A 10 15.82 -8.72 7.77
CA PHE A 10 14.87 -8.57 6.66
C PHE A 10 15.20 -7.30 5.86
N ARG A 11 16.26 -7.37 5.05
CA ARG A 11 16.81 -6.22 4.32
C ARG A 11 16.18 -5.99 2.96
N TYR A 12 15.44 -6.96 2.44
CA TYR A 12 14.79 -6.86 1.14
C TYR A 12 13.28 -6.76 1.32
N LEU A 13 12.68 -5.65 0.91
CA LEU A 13 11.23 -5.47 0.82
C LEU A 13 10.83 -5.81 -0.61
N ILE A 14 10.12 -6.93 -0.74
CA ILE A 14 9.68 -7.51 -2.02
C ILE A 14 8.52 -6.71 -2.58
N ASP A 15 7.56 -6.36 -1.71
CA ASP A 15 6.26 -5.83 -2.13
C ASP A 15 5.54 -5.15 -0.95
N VAL A 16 4.78 -4.11 -1.27
CA VAL A 16 3.79 -3.48 -0.39
C VAL A 16 2.48 -3.41 -1.17
N THR A 17 1.45 -4.04 -0.64
CA THR A 17 0.13 -4.06 -1.27
C THR A 17 -0.96 -3.83 -0.23
N ALA A 18 -2.19 -3.62 -0.65
CA ALA A 18 -3.34 -3.45 0.23
C ALA A 18 -4.47 -4.41 -0.12
N VAL A 19 -5.29 -4.71 0.87
CA VAL A 19 -6.51 -5.49 0.71
C VAL A 19 -7.67 -4.67 1.27
N ASP A 20 -8.70 -4.49 0.44
CA ASP A 20 -9.95 -3.84 0.83
C ASP A 20 -10.95 -4.87 1.36
N PHE A 21 -11.34 -4.71 2.62
CA PHE A 21 -12.31 -5.55 3.34
C PHE A 21 -13.68 -4.88 3.48
N HIS A 22 -14.06 -3.94 2.61
CA HIS A 22 -15.40 -3.34 2.61
C HIS A 22 -16.52 -4.39 2.79
N PRO A 23 -17.51 -4.17 3.67
CA PRO A 23 -17.79 -2.94 4.44
C PRO A 23 -17.18 -2.91 5.87
N ARG A 24 -16.11 -3.66 6.16
CA ARG A 24 -15.52 -3.70 7.51
C ARG A 24 -14.85 -2.39 7.93
N ASN A 25 -14.71 -2.20 9.25
CA ASN A 25 -13.93 -1.12 9.86
C ASN A 25 -12.97 -1.72 10.91
N PRO A 26 -11.64 -1.57 10.77
CA PRO A 26 -10.92 -0.88 9.71
C PRO A 26 -11.07 -1.54 8.33
N ARG A 27 -11.19 -0.72 7.28
CA ARG A 27 -11.51 -1.17 5.91
C ARG A 27 -10.32 -1.81 5.21
N PHE A 28 -9.14 -1.22 5.35
CA PHE A 28 -7.96 -1.64 4.60
C PHE A 28 -6.96 -2.38 5.48
N GLN A 29 -6.25 -3.31 4.86
CA GLN A 29 -5.06 -3.92 5.44
C GLN A 29 -3.89 -3.71 4.48
N VAL A 30 -2.80 -3.10 4.96
CA VAL A 30 -1.54 -3.04 4.20
C VAL A 30 -0.72 -4.28 4.54
N VAL A 31 -0.13 -4.88 3.51
CA VAL A 31 0.63 -6.12 3.56
C VAL A 31 2.03 -5.86 3.05
N TYR A 32 3.03 -6.18 3.87
CA TYR A 32 4.45 -6.08 3.54
C TYR A 32 5.04 -7.47 3.37
N HIS A 33 5.70 -7.72 2.24
CA HIS A 33 6.46 -8.94 1.99
C HIS A 33 7.95 -8.66 2.15
N LEU A 34 8.57 -9.30 3.14
CA LEU A 34 9.97 -9.10 3.50
C LEU A 34 10.77 -10.38 3.32
N TRP A 35 12.00 -10.24 2.86
CA TRP A 35 12.93 -11.35 2.67
C TRP A 35 14.24 -11.14 3.42
N CYS A 36 14.73 -12.24 3.99
CA CYS A 36 16.04 -12.32 4.64
C CYS A 36 16.92 -13.32 3.89
N HIS A 37 17.91 -12.82 3.15
CA HIS A 37 18.83 -13.65 2.36
C HIS A 37 19.67 -14.62 3.21
N THR A 38 20.12 -14.20 4.40
CA THR A 38 20.99 -15.03 5.24
C THR A 38 20.26 -16.21 5.88
N ARG A 39 18.94 -16.13 6.00
CA ARG A 39 18.09 -17.19 6.57
C ARG A 39 17.26 -17.89 5.51
N SER A 40 17.32 -17.45 4.26
CA SER A 40 16.40 -17.85 3.18
C SER A 40 14.93 -17.85 3.63
N ALA A 41 14.53 -16.78 4.31
CA ALA A 41 13.24 -16.70 4.99
C ALA A 41 12.38 -15.56 4.44
N LEU A 42 11.11 -15.88 4.19
CA LEU A 42 10.05 -14.92 3.84
C LEU A 42 9.20 -14.62 5.06
N LEU A 43 8.91 -13.34 5.28
CA LEU A 43 7.99 -12.87 6.32
C LEU A 43 6.93 -11.96 5.70
N ARG A 44 5.66 -12.21 6.06
CA ARG A 44 4.54 -11.33 5.70
C ARG A 44 4.07 -10.59 6.94
N VAL A 45 4.10 -9.26 6.89
CA VAL A 45 3.58 -8.39 7.95
C VAL A 45 2.28 -7.76 7.46
N LYS A 46 1.24 -7.80 8.28
CA LYS A 46 -0.07 -7.25 7.96
C LYS A 46 -0.46 -6.25 9.03
N THR A 47 -0.94 -5.08 8.63
CA THR A 47 -1.46 -4.08 9.56
C THR A 47 -2.80 -3.57 9.05
N TRP A 48 -3.75 -3.42 9.97
CA TRP A 48 -4.97 -2.67 9.67
C TRP A 48 -4.63 -1.19 9.51
N VAL A 49 -5.35 -0.52 8.61
CA VAL A 49 -5.23 0.91 8.35
C VAL A 49 -6.42 1.61 8.97
N GLU A 50 -6.15 2.47 9.93
CA GLU A 50 -7.17 3.25 10.63
C GLU A 50 -7.20 4.69 10.10
N GLY A 51 -8.18 5.47 10.55
CA GLY A 51 -8.34 6.87 10.18
C GLY A 51 -9.28 7.12 9.01
N ASP A 52 -9.68 8.38 8.89
CA ASP A 52 -10.46 8.92 7.77
C ASP A 52 -9.91 10.33 7.45
N PRO A 53 -9.07 10.49 6.40
CA PRO A 53 -8.67 9.47 5.42
C PRO A 53 -7.76 8.36 6.01
N PRO A 54 -7.77 7.14 5.44
CA PRO A 54 -6.96 6.02 5.93
C PRO A 54 -5.46 6.25 5.73
N SER A 55 -4.66 6.19 6.80
CA SER A 55 -3.20 6.39 6.72
C SER A 55 -2.37 5.41 7.57
N VAL A 56 -1.13 5.20 7.14
CA VAL A 56 -0.09 4.46 7.89
C VAL A 56 1.28 5.13 7.72
N PRO A 57 2.25 4.90 8.63
CA PRO A 57 3.61 5.40 8.43
C PRO A 57 4.30 4.82 7.19
N SER A 58 4.98 5.67 6.42
CA SER A 58 5.82 5.26 5.29
C SER A 58 7.03 4.46 5.73
N MET A 59 7.36 3.41 4.97
CA MET A 59 8.52 2.55 5.17
C MET A 59 9.72 2.97 4.30
N THR A 60 9.62 4.07 3.56
CA THR A 60 10.67 4.59 2.65
C THR A 60 12.00 4.88 3.36
N ALA A 61 11.96 5.36 4.61
CA ALA A 61 13.16 5.58 5.42
C ALA A 61 13.91 4.28 5.75
N LEU A 62 13.24 3.13 5.70
CA LEU A 62 13.82 1.82 5.99
C LEU A 62 14.18 1.06 4.70
N TRP A 63 13.29 1.03 3.72
CA TRP A 63 13.49 0.35 2.45
C TRP A 63 13.15 1.29 1.30
N ALA A 64 14.15 1.61 0.46
CA ALA A 64 13.97 2.50 -0.68
C ALA A 64 12.95 1.96 -1.70
N THR A 65 12.79 0.64 -1.81
CA THR A 65 11.79 0.00 -2.69
C THR A 65 10.36 0.35 -2.29
N ALA A 66 10.11 0.72 -1.02
CA ALA A 66 8.79 1.11 -0.55
C ALA A 66 8.23 2.32 -1.30
N ASN A 67 9.08 3.19 -1.85
CA ASN A 67 8.64 4.41 -2.52
C ASN A 67 7.63 4.12 -3.65
N TRP A 68 7.97 3.19 -4.53
CA TRP A 68 7.12 2.85 -5.67
C TRP A 68 5.86 2.09 -5.25
N HIS A 69 5.98 1.13 -4.34
CA HIS A 69 4.85 0.32 -3.89
C HIS A 69 3.84 1.10 -3.03
N GLU A 70 4.31 2.03 -2.20
CA GLU A 70 3.44 2.92 -1.41
C GLU A 70 2.68 3.89 -2.32
N ARG A 71 3.31 4.39 -3.38
CA ARG A 71 2.62 5.18 -4.42
C ARG A 71 1.57 4.38 -5.19
N GLU A 72 1.85 3.13 -5.52
CA GLU A 72 0.87 2.23 -6.13
C GLU A 72 -0.34 1.98 -5.21
N CYS A 73 -0.09 1.70 -3.92
CA CYS A 73 -1.15 1.55 -2.93
C CYS A 73 -1.99 2.84 -2.78
N PHE A 74 -1.34 3.99 -2.79
CA PHE A 74 -2.03 5.29 -2.79
C PHE A 74 -2.88 5.47 -4.05
N ASP A 75 -2.35 5.20 -5.23
CA ASP A 75 -3.08 5.43 -6.49
C ASP A 75 -4.30 4.50 -6.62
N LEU A 76 -4.15 3.23 -6.25
CA LEU A 76 -5.16 2.20 -6.48
C LEU A 76 -6.15 2.00 -5.32
N PHE A 77 -5.75 2.30 -4.08
CA PHE A 77 -6.59 2.14 -2.88
C PHE A 77 -6.81 3.45 -2.11
N GLY A 78 -6.08 4.52 -2.40
CA GLY A 78 -6.20 5.80 -1.69
C GLY A 78 -5.76 5.76 -0.24
N ILE A 79 -4.82 4.88 0.09
CA ILE A 79 -4.20 4.81 1.43
C ILE A 79 -3.04 5.81 1.47
N LEU A 80 -2.99 6.65 2.49
CA LEU A 80 -1.92 7.61 2.70
C LEU A 80 -0.74 6.98 3.44
N PHE A 81 0.47 7.41 3.08
CA PHE A 81 1.73 6.96 3.69
C PHE A 81 2.47 8.14 4.31
N ASP A 82 2.34 8.28 5.63
CA ASP A 82 2.84 9.43 6.38
C ASP A 82 4.38 9.45 6.38
N GLY A 83 4.97 10.56 5.94
CA GLY A 83 6.43 10.70 5.80
C GLY A 83 6.99 10.20 4.47
N HIS A 84 6.15 9.80 3.50
CA HIS A 84 6.59 9.46 2.15
C HIS A 84 7.13 10.71 1.41
N PRO A 85 8.28 10.63 0.70
CA PRO A 85 8.93 11.81 0.12
C PRO A 85 8.24 12.40 -1.12
N ASP A 86 7.55 11.59 -1.93
CA ASP A 86 6.82 12.01 -3.14
C ASP A 86 5.55 11.16 -3.34
N LEU A 87 4.53 11.36 -2.50
CA LEU A 87 3.30 10.57 -2.58
C LEU A 87 2.35 11.17 -3.63
N ARG A 88 2.40 10.65 -4.85
CA ARG A 88 1.53 11.02 -5.96
C ARG A 88 1.19 9.80 -6.82
N ARG A 89 0.13 9.94 -7.63
CA ARG A 89 -0.31 8.92 -8.60
C ARG A 89 0.86 8.44 -9.48
N ILE A 90 0.74 7.22 -9.98
CA ILE A 90 1.83 6.58 -10.74
C ILE A 90 1.32 5.69 -11.88
N LEU A 91 0.21 4.99 -11.69
CA LEU A 91 -0.38 4.10 -12.69
C LEU A 91 -1.50 4.81 -13.45
N LEU A 92 -2.32 5.58 -12.74
CA LEU A 92 -3.50 6.22 -13.32
C LEU A 92 -3.15 7.59 -13.90
N PRO A 93 -3.87 8.05 -14.94
CA PRO A 93 -3.76 9.42 -15.45
C PRO A 93 -3.99 10.45 -14.34
N GLU A 94 -3.36 11.62 -14.45
CA GLU A 94 -3.50 12.69 -13.46
C GLU A 94 -4.96 13.18 -13.30
N SER A 95 -5.74 13.10 -14.38
CA SER A 95 -7.16 13.46 -14.40
C SER A 95 -8.09 12.38 -13.86
N TRP A 96 -7.58 11.21 -13.48
CA TRP A 96 -8.42 10.12 -13.00
C TRP A 96 -8.99 10.44 -11.62
N GLU A 97 -10.26 10.14 -11.40
CA GLU A 97 -10.93 10.31 -10.11
C GLU A 97 -11.20 8.95 -9.44
N GLY A 98 -10.91 8.88 -8.14
CA GLY A 98 -11.08 7.65 -7.36
C GLY A 98 -9.93 6.62 -7.47
N HIS A 99 -10.23 5.41 -6.99
CA HIS A 99 -9.28 4.35 -6.62
C HIS A 99 -9.80 2.97 -7.06
N PRO A 100 -9.40 2.47 -8.24
CA PRO A 100 -10.05 1.34 -8.90
C PRO A 100 -10.03 -0.01 -8.16
N LEU A 101 -9.09 -0.24 -7.24
CA LEU A 101 -9.04 -1.51 -6.50
C LEU A 101 -9.90 -1.51 -5.23
N ARG A 102 -10.60 -0.42 -4.96
CA ARG A 102 -11.64 -0.37 -3.93
C ARG A 102 -12.88 -1.16 -4.38
N LYS A 103 -13.49 -1.90 -3.45
CA LYS A 103 -14.63 -2.79 -3.72
C LYS A 103 -15.96 -2.08 -3.99
N ASP A 104 -16.05 -0.80 -3.62
CA ASP A 104 -17.17 0.09 -3.93
C ASP A 104 -16.94 0.90 -5.22
N TYR A 105 -15.80 0.72 -5.89
CA TYR A 105 -15.52 1.38 -7.16
C TYR A 105 -16.22 0.64 -8.32
N PRO A 106 -16.88 1.34 -9.26
CA PRO A 106 -17.52 0.71 -10.43
C PRO A 106 -16.51 -0.06 -11.28
N THR A 107 -16.82 -1.32 -11.60
CA THR A 107 -15.93 -2.20 -12.39
C THR A 107 -15.57 -1.60 -13.75
N GLU A 108 -16.51 -0.89 -14.36
CA GLU A 108 -16.40 -0.37 -15.73
C GLU A 108 -15.72 1.00 -15.79
N GLY A 109 -15.48 1.63 -14.64
CA GLY A 109 -14.91 2.97 -14.52
C GLY A 109 -15.97 4.04 -14.22
N PRO A 110 -15.54 5.28 -13.99
CA PRO A 110 -16.42 6.37 -13.61
C PRO A 110 -17.23 6.93 -14.80
N ASP A 111 -16.76 6.70 -16.03
CA ASP A 111 -17.34 7.24 -17.27
C ASP A 111 -18.12 6.19 -18.08
N TRP A 112 -18.40 5.02 -17.50
CA TRP A 112 -19.09 3.93 -18.19
C TRP A 112 -20.59 3.93 -17.87
N ASP A 113 -21.25 5.04 -18.18
CA ASP A 113 -22.69 5.05 -18.34
C ASP A 113 -23.00 4.56 -19.77
N VAL A 114 -23.46 3.31 -19.89
CA VAL A 114 -24.23 2.90 -21.07
C VAL A 114 -25.68 3.26 -20.77
N ASP A 115 -26.15 4.33 -21.41
CA ASP A 115 -27.58 4.54 -21.65
C ASP A 115 -28.21 3.30 -22.32
#